data_AF-G5RVB7-F1
#
_entry.id   AF-G5RVB7-F1
#
_cell.length_a   1.000
_cell.length_b   1.000
_cell.length_c   1.000
_cell.angle_alpha   90.00
_cell.angle_beta   90.00
_cell.angle_gamma   90.00
#
_symmetry.space_group_name_H-M   'P 1'
#
loop_
_entity.id
_entity.type
_entity.pdbx_description
1 polymer ?
#
loop_
_entity_poly.entity_id
_entity_poly.type
_entity_poly.pdbx_seq_one_letter_code
_entity_poly.pdbx_strand_id
1 'polypeptide(L)'
;MYCFDLGVQQQSDHVMGNFWSAHWPQSHFRHHLLMCRHLPDGGKLTLTNFHFTRYHQGHAVEQVNIPDVPSLYQLLQQQFGLGVNDVKHGFTEAELAAVMAAFDTHPEAGK
;
A
#
# COMPACT_ATOMS: atom_id res chain seq x y z
N MET A 1 -11.96 6.91 8.65
CA MET A 1 -12.04 8.39 8.67
C MET A 1 -11.31 8.90 9.91
N TYR A 2 -10.95 10.18 9.98
CA TYR A 2 -10.17 10.78 11.06
C TYR A 2 -10.83 12.08 11.59
N CYS A 3 -10.42 12.52 12.78
CA CYS A 3 -10.78 13.83 13.33
C CYS A 3 -9.59 14.78 13.21
N PHE A 4 -9.85 16.06 12.99
CA PHE A 4 -8.82 17.11 12.91
C PHE A 4 -9.39 18.45 13.42
N ASP A 5 -8.50 19.38 13.73
CA ASP A 5 -8.82 20.79 13.99
C ASP A 5 -8.09 21.70 12.98
N LEU A 6 -8.38 23.01 13.03
CA LEU A 6 -7.83 23.98 12.08
C LEU A 6 -6.48 24.60 12.52
N GLY A 7 -5.83 24.03 13.55
CA GLY A 7 -4.53 24.48 14.03
C GLY A 7 -3.43 24.33 12.96
N VAL A 8 -2.65 25.39 12.76
CA VAL A 8 -1.54 25.37 11.81
C VAL A 8 -0.48 24.37 12.27
N GLN A 9 -0.09 23.47 11.35
CA GLN A 9 0.98 22.50 11.57
C GLN A 9 2.29 23.01 10.97
N GLN A 10 3.40 22.77 11.66
CA GLN A 10 4.74 23.00 11.15
C GLN A 10 5.26 21.77 10.41
N GLN A 11 6.33 21.93 9.64
CA GLN A 11 6.96 20.80 8.95
C GLN A 11 7.40 19.71 9.95
N SER A 12 7.96 20.12 11.09
CA SER A 12 8.42 19.21 12.15
C SER A 12 7.31 18.30 12.68
N ASP A 13 6.06 18.79 12.73
CA ASP A 13 4.91 18.01 13.20
C ASP A 13 4.62 16.86 12.23
N HIS A 14 4.74 17.12 10.93
CA HIS A 14 4.60 16.10 9.88
C HIS A 14 5.74 15.08 9.90
N VAL A 15 6.99 15.51 10.15
CA VAL A 15 8.13 14.60 10.29
C VAL A 15 7.96 13.71 11.50
N MET A 16 7.51 14.25 12.63
CA MET A 16 7.18 13.47 13.82
C MET A 16 6.07 12.46 13.52
N GLY A 17 5.00 12.88 12.83
CA GLY A 17 3.90 12.00 12.43
C GLY A 17 4.34 10.88 11.47
N ASN A 18 5.18 11.21 10.48
CA ASN A 18 5.77 10.23 9.58
C ASN A 18 6.69 9.25 10.33
N PHE A 19 7.55 9.76 11.21
CA PHE A 19 8.44 8.93 12.01
C PHE A 19 7.65 7.94 12.87
N TRP A 20 6.61 8.41 13.58
CA TRP A 20 5.73 7.54 14.36
C TRP A 20 5.07 6.48 13.47
N SER A 21 4.43 6.90 12.38
CA SER A 21 3.70 6.00 11.49
C SER A 21 4.60 4.98 10.81
N ALA A 22 5.84 5.35 10.49
CA ALA A 22 6.79 4.47 9.82
C ALA A 22 7.61 3.60 10.78
N HIS A 23 7.78 3.96 12.06
CA HIS A 23 8.73 3.28 12.96
C HIS A 23 8.10 2.71 14.24
N TRP A 24 6.93 3.17 14.66
CA TRP A 24 6.29 2.60 15.86
C TRP A 24 5.97 1.11 15.60
N PRO A 25 6.43 0.17 16.45
CA PRO A 25 6.33 -1.27 16.16
C PRO A 25 4.92 -1.77 15.88
N GLN A 26 3.91 -1.13 16.44
CA GLN A 26 2.49 -1.49 16.28
C GLN A 26 1.77 -0.66 15.22
N SER A 27 2.48 0.15 14.44
CA SER A 27 1.88 0.87 13.33
C SER A 27 1.45 -0.11 12.25
N HIS A 28 0.17 -0.08 11.86
CA HIS A 28 -0.40 -0.97 10.85
C HIS A 28 0.37 -0.93 9.52
N PHE A 29 0.93 0.23 9.13
CA PHE A 29 1.74 0.40 7.92
C PHE A 29 3.01 -0.46 7.87
N ARG A 30 3.42 -1.06 8.99
CA ARG A 30 4.59 -1.95 9.07
C ARG A 30 4.25 -3.43 8.93
N HIS A 31 2.96 -3.77 8.84
CA HIS A 31 2.47 -5.14 8.92
C HIS A 31 1.80 -5.63 7.64
N HIS A 32 1.55 -4.74 6.67
CA HIS A 32 1.01 -5.12 5.37
C HIS A 32 1.41 -4.12 4.28
N LEU A 33 1.47 -4.61 3.04
CA LEU A 33 1.58 -3.76 1.86
C LEU A 33 0.21 -3.16 1.53
N LEU A 34 0.13 -1.84 1.38
CA LEU A 34 -1.09 -1.12 1.00
C LEU A 34 -0.88 -0.31 -0.26
N MET A 35 -1.79 -0.44 -1.21
CA MET A 35 -1.91 0.48 -2.34
C MET A 35 -3.38 0.82 -2.60
N CYS A 36 -3.63 2.06 -3.02
CA CYS A 36 -4.95 2.51 -3.45
C CYS A 36 -4.81 3.52 -4.59
N ARG A 37 -5.63 3.40 -5.63
CA ARG A 37 -5.68 4.34 -6.75
C ARG A 37 -7.12 4.59 -7.16
N HIS A 38 -7.55 5.84 -7.23
CA HIS A 38 -8.87 6.21 -7.76
C HIS A 38 -8.86 6.20 -9.29
N LEU A 39 -10.02 5.87 -9.88
CA LEU A 39 -10.26 5.85 -11.31
C LEU A 39 -11.25 6.98 -11.71
N PRO A 40 -11.21 7.46 -12.96
CA PRO A 40 -12.05 8.59 -13.40
C PRO A 40 -13.56 8.36 -13.32
N ASP A 41 -14.00 7.10 -13.40
CA ASP A 41 -15.41 6.66 -13.46
C ASP A 41 -16.04 6.48 -12.06
N GLY A 42 -15.42 7.03 -11.02
CA GLY A 42 -15.82 6.80 -9.63
C GLY A 42 -15.45 5.41 -9.12
N GLY A 43 -14.65 4.65 -9.89
CA GLY A 43 -14.01 3.43 -9.43
C GLY A 43 -12.76 3.68 -8.59
N LYS A 44 -12.24 2.59 -8.01
CA LYS A 44 -10.93 2.59 -7.35
C LYS A 44 -10.32 1.19 -7.39
N LEU A 45 -9.01 1.13 -7.29
CA LEU A 45 -8.23 -0.07 -7.09
C LEU A 45 -7.69 -0.08 -5.68
N THR A 46 -7.77 -1.21 -5.00
CA THR A 46 -7.15 -1.42 -3.70
C THR A 46 -6.34 -2.69 -3.72
N LEU A 47 -5.22 -2.68 -3.01
CA LEU A 47 -4.36 -3.84 -2.79
C LEU A 47 -3.97 -3.86 -1.31
N THR A 48 -4.22 -5.01 -0.67
CA THR A 48 -3.72 -5.32 0.67
C THR A 48 -2.96 -6.64 0.58
N ASN A 49 -1.64 -6.60 0.74
CA ASN A 49 -0.75 -7.72 0.43
C ASN A 49 -0.98 -8.24 -1.01
N PHE A 50 -1.46 -9.48 -1.16
CA PHE A 50 -1.81 -10.08 -2.45
C PHE A 50 -3.29 -9.90 -2.82
N HIS A 51 -4.13 -9.34 -1.94
CA HIS A 51 -5.55 -9.19 -2.19
C HIS A 51 -5.86 -7.91 -2.99
N PHE A 52 -6.09 -8.08 -4.28
CA PHE A 52 -6.48 -7.01 -5.20
C PHE A 52 -8.00 -6.90 -5.29
N THR A 53 -8.52 -5.66 -5.33
CA THR A 53 -9.93 -5.39 -5.56
C THR A 53 -10.12 -4.20 -6.46
N ARG A 54 -10.97 -4.35 -7.48
CA ARG A 54 -11.47 -3.26 -8.31
C ARG A 54 -12.89 -2.91 -7.88
N TYR A 55 -13.10 -1.63 -7.68
CA TYR A 55 -14.40 -1.05 -7.41
C TYR A 55 -14.88 -0.23 -8.61
N HIS A 56 -16.18 -0.22 -8.84
CA HIS A 56 -16.86 0.68 -9.76
C HIS A 56 -18.11 1.21 -9.06
N GLN A 57 -18.28 2.55 -9.04
CA GLN A 57 -19.41 3.22 -8.38
C GLN A 57 -19.65 2.74 -6.93
N GLY A 58 -18.57 2.52 -6.18
CA GLY A 58 -18.65 2.09 -4.77
C GLY A 58 -18.86 0.59 -4.54
N HIS A 59 -19.03 -0.22 -5.60
CA HIS A 59 -19.21 -1.67 -5.50
C HIS A 59 -17.96 -2.42 -5.94
N ALA A 60 -17.58 -3.48 -5.21
CA ALA A 60 -16.51 -4.38 -5.63
C ALA A 60 -16.99 -5.20 -6.84
N VAL A 61 -16.36 -4.99 -7.99
CA VAL A 61 -16.72 -5.67 -9.26
C VAL A 61 -15.76 -6.80 -9.61
N GLU A 62 -14.57 -6.82 -9.01
CA GLU A 62 -13.56 -7.87 -9.18
C GLU A 62 -12.72 -7.95 -7.90
N GLN A 63 -12.47 -9.18 -7.46
CA GLN A 63 -11.58 -9.50 -6.33
C GLN A 63 -10.69 -10.66 -6.74
N VAL A 64 -9.38 -10.45 -6.66
CA VAL A 64 -8.37 -11.43 -7.10
C VAL A 64 -7.30 -11.53 -6.02
N ASN A 65 -6.99 -12.75 -5.61
CA ASN A 65 -5.78 -13.01 -4.84
C ASN A 65 -4.64 -13.27 -5.82
N ILE A 66 -3.67 -12.36 -5.86
CA ILE A 66 -2.52 -12.45 -6.74
C ILE A 66 -1.64 -13.64 -6.32
N PRO A 67 -1.25 -14.52 -7.25
CA PRO A 67 -0.69 -15.83 -6.89
C PRO A 67 0.76 -15.77 -6.40
N ASP A 68 1.53 -14.77 -6.82
CA ASP A 68 2.97 -14.71 -6.58
C ASP A 68 3.54 -13.29 -6.71
N VAL A 69 4.80 -13.13 -6.28
CA VAL A 69 5.53 -11.85 -6.29
C VAL A 69 5.76 -11.30 -7.72
N PRO A 70 6.16 -12.09 -8.72
CA PRO A 70 6.28 -11.59 -10.10
C PRO A 70 4.98 -10.98 -10.62
N SER A 71 3.85 -11.66 -10.40
CA SER A 71 2.52 -11.17 -10.77
C SER A 71 2.15 -9.89 -10.01
N LEU A 72 2.51 -9.80 -8.73
CA LEU A 72 2.32 -8.60 -7.92
C LEU A 72 3.15 -7.42 -8.43
N TYR A 73 4.43 -7.64 -8.73
CA TYR A 73 5.35 -6.62 -9.26
C TYR A 73 4.84 -6.06 -10.59
N GLN A 74 4.31 -6.92 -11.46
CA GLN A 74 3.66 -6.51 -12.71
C GLN A 74 2.36 -5.73 -12.45
N LEU A 75 1.52 -6.17 -11.51
CA LEU A 75 0.28 -5.49 -11.12
C LEU A 75 0.54 -4.06 -10.62
N LEU A 76 1.56 -3.85 -9.77
CA LEU A 76 1.93 -2.53 -9.25
C LEU A 76 2.25 -1.55 -10.39
N GLN A 77 2.95 -2.01 -11.41
CA GLN A 77 3.29 -1.18 -12.58
C GLN A 77 2.04 -0.91 -13.43
N GLN A 78 1.28 -1.95 -13.79
CA GLN A 78 0.20 -1.82 -14.78
C GLN A 78 -1.06 -1.16 -14.22
N GLN A 79 -1.49 -1.57 -13.03
CA GLN A 79 -2.75 -1.12 -12.44
C GLN A 79 -2.56 0.15 -11.60
N PHE A 80 -1.47 0.23 -10.83
CA PHE A 80 -1.19 1.39 -9.98
C PHE A 80 -0.29 2.43 -10.64
N GLY A 81 0.35 2.13 -11.77
CA GLY A 81 1.23 3.07 -12.46
C GLY A 81 2.54 3.31 -11.72
N LEU A 82 2.98 2.37 -10.88
CA LEU A 82 4.15 2.55 -10.02
C LEU A 82 5.45 2.47 -10.86
N GLY A 83 6.24 3.55 -10.82
CA GLY A 83 7.52 3.64 -11.54
C GLY A 83 8.65 2.91 -10.82
N VAL A 84 8.79 1.61 -11.07
CA VAL A 84 9.75 0.75 -10.35
C VAL A 84 11.22 0.90 -10.78
N ASN A 85 11.50 1.57 -11.90
CA ASN A 85 12.84 1.68 -12.49
C ASN A 85 13.50 3.05 -12.29
N ASP A 86 12.97 3.91 -11.41
CA ASP A 86 13.59 5.20 -11.12
C ASP A 86 14.98 5.01 -10.49
N VAL A 87 15.95 5.83 -10.88
CA VAL A 87 17.36 5.69 -10.44
C VAL A 87 17.52 5.85 -8.92
N LYS A 88 16.64 6.63 -8.28
CA LYS A 88 16.74 6.95 -6.84
C LYS A 88 15.69 6.23 -6.01
N HIS A 89 14.48 6.06 -6.56
CA HIS A 89 13.31 5.58 -5.83
C HIS A 89 12.70 4.30 -6.43
N GLY A 90 13.34 3.73 -7.45
CA GLY A 90 13.01 2.41 -7.96
C GLY A 90 13.33 1.31 -6.94
N PHE A 91 12.74 0.15 -7.15
CA PHE A 91 12.98 -1.04 -6.34
C PHE A 91 12.82 -2.28 -7.23
N THR A 92 13.54 -3.33 -6.91
CA THR A 92 13.58 -4.59 -7.65
C THR A 92 12.48 -5.54 -7.21
N GLU A 93 12.16 -6.52 -8.06
CA GLU A 93 11.26 -7.61 -7.70
C GLU A 93 11.75 -8.40 -6.48
N ALA A 94 13.08 -8.57 -6.33
CA ALA A 94 13.67 -9.27 -5.19
C ALA A 94 13.48 -8.52 -3.87
N GLU A 95 13.55 -7.19 -3.87
CA GLU A 95 13.24 -6.37 -2.69
C GLU A 95 11.76 -6.47 -2.32
N LEU A 96 10.87 -6.47 -3.31
CA LEU A 96 9.44 -6.72 -3.07
C LEU A 96 9.23 -8.12 -2.47
N ALA A 97 9.92 -9.15 -2.98
CA ALA A 97 9.84 -10.51 -2.45
C ALA A 97 10.25 -10.56 -0.97
N ALA A 98 11.34 -9.88 -0.60
CA ALA A 98 11.80 -9.80 0.78
C ALA A 98 10.77 -9.11 1.70
N VAL A 99 10.11 -8.05 1.22
CA VAL A 99 9.03 -7.38 1.95
C VAL A 99 7.85 -8.32 2.17
N MET A 100 7.38 -9.00 1.12
CA MET A 100 6.22 -9.89 1.21
C MET A 100 6.50 -11.10 2.12
N ALA A 101 7.71 -11.66 2.08
CA ALA A 101 8.11 -12.76 2.95
C ALA A 101 8.07 -12.39 4.45
N ALA A 102 8.35 -11.13 4.80
CA ALA A 102 8.28 -10.68 6.19
C ALA A 102 6.84 -10.71 6.74
N PHE A 103 5.83 -10.48 5.90
CA PHE A 103 4.44 -10.52 6.32
C PHE A 103 3.92 -11.95 6.54
N ASP A 104 4.40 -12.92 5.75
CA ASP A 104 4.05 -14.34 5.95
C ASP A 104 4.53 -14.88 7.31
N THR A 105 5.61 -14.32 7.86
CA THR A 105 6.14 -14.69 9.19
C THR A 105 5.39 -14.07 10.37
N HIS A 106 4.42 -13.17 10.13
CA HIS A 106 3.66 -12.47 11.18
C HIS A 106 2.13 -12.58 10.95
N PRO A 107 1.51 -13.73 11.31
CA PRO A 107 0.08 -13.98 11.08
C PRO A 107 -0.89 -13.07 11.86
N GLU A 108 -0.40 -12.26 12.80
CA GLU A 108 -1.20 -11.28 13.56
C GLU A 108 -1.46 -9.99 12.75
N ALA A 109 -0.82 -9.81 11.59
CA ALA A 109 -0.90 -8.61 10.76
C ALA A 109 -2.23 -8.40 9.98
N GLY A 110 -3.18 -9.33 10.11
CA GLY A 110 -4.41 -9.39 9.32
C GLY A 110 -5.71 -9.46 10.12
N LYS A 111 -5.72 -9.12 11.41
CA LYS A 111 -6.95 -9.01 12.22
C LYS A 111 -7.37 -7.56 12.44
#